data_AF-G5GGD5-F1
#
_entry.id   AF-G5GGD5-F1
#
_cell.length_a   1.000
_cell.length_b   1.000
_cell.length_c   1.000
_cell.angle_alpha   90.00
_cell.angle_beta   90.00
_cell.angle_gamma   90.00
#
_symmetry.space_group_name_H-M   'P 1'
#
loop_
_entity.id
_entity.type
_entity.pdbx_description
1 polymer ?
#
loop_
_entity_poly.entity_id
_entity_poly.type
_entity_poly.pdbx_seq_one_letter_code
_entity_poly.pdbx_strand_id
1 'polypeptide(L)'
;MRKILIYIPFLLIALFLTFSRQIIFAGNNNEKYLQIECGEYRNDILDYIQNNWMNFFADEEIEEYAGSDIVVGEPYGVYSTDKEKMVATKFPIYVNGKCVQVLDVFEDSDGKLTWSSTISEDFLKEIDELRQKEGKYRFETKDDSNGGAPTLNIVKIDETFPRSNQDTLYSDINKPILKIKVNDRDEKTESKNVNYPTEKNITNGL
;
A
#
# COMPACT_ATOMS: atom_id res chain seq x y z
N MET A 1 -33.30 -11.37 -62.27
CA MET A 1 -32.23 -11.21 -61.25
C MET A 1 -32.47 -9.92 -60.48
N ARG A 2 -33.32 -9.91 -59.44
CA ARG A 2 -33.73 -8.67 -58.75
C ARG A 2 -34.07 -8.84 -57.26
N LYS A 3 -33.58 -9.92 -56.63
CA LYS A 3 -33.91 -10.22 -55.22
C LYS A 3 -32.70 -10.24 -54.26
N ILE A 4 -31.49 -10.04 -54.75
CA ILE A 4 -30.27 -10.12 -53.91
C ILE A 4 -29.86 -8.73 -53.35
N LEU A 5 -30.27 -7.63 -54.00
CA LEU A 5 -29.88 -6.27 -53.61
C LEU A 5 -30.62 -5.70 -52.39
N ILE A 6 -31.75 -6.27 -51.98
CA ILE A 6 -32.57 -5.73 -50.87
C ILE A 6 -31.97 -6.09 -49.49
N TYR A 7 -31.14 -7.14 -49.42
CA TYR A 7 -30.56 -7.59 -48.15
C TYR A 7 -29.18 -7.01 -47.85
N ILE A 8 -28.54 -6.31 -48.81
CA ILE A 8 -27.25 -5.66 -48.62
C ILE A 8 -27.25 -4.63 -47.47
N PRO A 9 -28.26 -3.74 -47.32
CA PRO A 9 -28.27 -2.80 -46.20
C PRO A 9 -28.47 -3.50 -44.84
N PHE A 10 -29.25 -4.58 -44.78
CA PHE A 10 -29.43 -5.36 -43.55
C PHE A 10 -28.17 -6.14 -43.15
N LEU A 11 -27.41 -6.64 -44.13
CA LEU A 11 -26.15 -7.35 -43.88
C LEU A 11 -25.05 -6.40 -43.38
N LEU A 12 -25.04 -5.15 -43.86
CA LEU A 12 -24.10 -4.10 -43.40
C LEU A 12 -24.42 -3.62 -41.98
N ILE A 13 -25.70 -3.49 -41.60
CA ILE A 13 -26.11 -3.14 -40.23
C ILE A 13 -25.76 -4.28 -39.26
N ALA A 14 -25.97 -5.55 -39.66
CA ALA A 14 -25.56 -6.69 -38.86
C ALA A 14 -24.03 -6.74 -38.68
N LEU A 15 -23.25 -6.43 -39.71
CA LEU A 15 -21.78 -6.38 -39.62
C LEU A 15 -21.31 -5.26 -38.68
N PHE A 16 -21.97 -4.09 -38.70
CA PHE A 16 -21.69 -2.98 -37.78
C PHE A 16 -22.04 -3.32 -36.33
N LEU A 17 -23.12 -4.10 -36.09
CA LEU A 17 -23.54 -4.54 -34.76
C LEU A 17 -22.67 -5.69 -34.21
N THR A 18 -22.05 -6.51 -35.07
CA THR A 18 -21.11 -7.55 -34.62
C THR A 18 -19.69 -7.03 -34.41
N PHE A 19 -19.25 -6.00 -35.13
CA PHE A 19 -17.94 -5.37 -34.90
C PHE A 19 -17.93 -4.33 -33.76
N SER A 20 -19.09 -3.95 -33.23
CA SER A 20 -19.19 -3.09 -32.04
C SER A 20 -19.14 -3.85 -30.72
N ARG A 21 -19.01 -5.19 -30.74
CA ARG A 21 -18.67 -5.97 -29.55
C ARG A 21 -17.14 -6.09 -29.43
N GLN A 22 -16.58 -5.30 -28.52
CA GLN A 22 -15.18 -5.26 -28.07
C GLN A 22 -14.21 -4.44 -28.92
N ILE A 23 -14.54 -3.16 -29.15
CA ILE A 23 -13.55 -2.13 -28.82
C ILE A 23 -14.07 -1.49 -27.54
N ILE A 24 -13.81 -2.14 -26.41
CA ILE A 24 -13.74 -1.42 -25.14
C ILE A 24 -12.55 -0.51 -25.35
N PHE A 25 -12.78 0.73 -25.77
CA PHE A 25 -11.88 1.78 -25.37
C PHE A 25 -11.72 1.59 -23.86
N ALA A 26 -10.49 1.38 -23.40
CA ALA A 26 -10.12 1.74 -22.03
C ALA A 26 -10.28 3.26 -21.92
N GLY A 27 -11.51 3.74 -22.07
CA GLY A 27 -11.89 5.08 -21.69
C GLY A 27 -11.82 5.04 -20.18
N ASN A 28 -10.81 5.72 -19.65
CA ASN A 28 -10.71 6.21 -18.27
C ASN A 28 -12.02 6.01 -17.50
N ASN A 29 -12.19 4.83 -16.92
CA ASN A 29 -13.00 4.70 -15.73
C ASN A 29 -12.13 5.29 -14.63
N ASN A 30 -12.05 6.63 -14.60
CA ASN A 30 -11.65 7.41 -13.43
C ASN A 30 -12.75 7.22 -12.37
N GLU A 31 -12.98 5.98 -11.96
CA GLU A 31 -13.54 5.75 -10.64
C GLU A 31 -12.54 6.40 -9.69
N LYS A 32 -13.06 7.34 -8.91
CA LYS A 32 -12.31 8.28 -8.10
C LYS A 32 -11.69 7.58 -6.89
N TYR A 33 -10.86 6.58 -7.11
CA TYR A 33 -10.24 5.83 -6.04
C TYR A 33 -9.03 6.58 -5.47
N LEU A 34 -8.68 6.21 -4.25
CA LEU A 34 -7.44 6.64 -3.65
C LEU A 34 -6.25 6.12 -4.46
N GLN A 35 -5.29 7.00 -4.75
CA GLN A 35 -4.05 6.65 -5.40
C GLN A 35 -2.89 7.24 -4.59
N ILE A 36 -2.05 6.39 -4.02
CA ILE A 36 -0.87 6.77 -3.25
C ILE A 36 0.37 6.34 -4.01
N GLU A 37 1.37 7.22 -4.08
CA GLU A 37 2.69 6.87 -4.62
C GLU A 37 3.28 5.67 -3.86
N CYS A 38 3.51 4.57 -4.58
CA CYS A 38 3.92 3.29 -4.01
C CYS A 38 5.38 3.30 -3.61
N GLY A 39 5.68 2.71 -2.45
CA GLY A 39 7.05 2.45 -2.06
C GLY A 39 7.59 1.20 -2.76
N GLU A 40 8.86 1.21 -3.15
CA GLU A 40 9.52 0.02 -3.70
C GLU A 40 9.84 -0.98 -2.59
N TYR A 41 9.64 -2.28 -2.87
CA TYR A 41 9.98 -3.36 -1.97
C TYR A 41 10.35 -4.63 -2.72
N ARG A 42 11.12 -5.50 -2.06
CA ARG A 42 11.54 -6.82 -2.56
C ARG A 42 10.68 -7.93 -1.93
N ASN A 43 10.58 -9.08 -2.58
CA ASN A 43 9.80 -10.21 -2.08
C ASN A 43 10.28 -10.74 -0.72
N ASP A 44 11.58 -10.66 -0.43
CA ASP A 44 12.14 -11.10 0.85
C ASP A 44 11.68 -10.25 2.04
N ILE A 45 11.24 -9.00 1.81
CA ILE A 45 10.58 -8.17 2.83
C ILE A 45 9.21 -8.75 3.19
N LEU A 46 8.44 -9.23 2.21
CA LEU A 46 7.15 -9.86 2.51
C LEU A 46 7.34 -11.19 3.26
N ASP A 47 8.32 -11.98 2.86
CA ASP A 47 8.69 -13.20 3.59
C ASP A 47 9.15 -12.88 5.01
N TYR A 48 9.90 -11.79 5.20
CA TYR A 48 10.32 -11.32 6.52
C TYR A 48 9.12 -10.95 7.39
N ILE A 49 8.19 -10.14 6.87
CA ILE A 49 6.97 -9.74 7.58
C ILE A 49 6.12 -10.96 7.93
N GLN A 50 5.90 -11.87 6.97
CA GLN A 50 5.12 -13.10 7.16
C GLN A 50 5.71 -14.00 8.26
N ASN A 51 7.03 -14.10 8.35
CA ASN A 51 7.68 -15.00 9.30
C ASN A 51 7.93 -14.38 10.68
N ASN A 52 7.92 -13.04 10.80
CA ASN A 52 8.24 -12.34 12.04
C ASN A 52 7.07 -11.52 12.60
N TRP A 53 5.86 -11.68 12.07
CA TRP A 53 4.72 -10.82 12.40
C TRP A 53 4.44 -10.70 13.91
N MET A 54 4.62 -11.79 14.67
CA MET A 54 4.40 -11.80 16.11
C MET A 54 5.32 -10.81 16.84
N ASN A 55 6.55 -10.59 16.34
CA ASN A 55 7.50 -9.68 16.96
C ASN A 55 7.09 -8.21 16.82
N PHE A 56 6.17 -7.89 15.91
CA PHE A 56 5.71 -6.51 15.68
C PHE A 56 4.68 -6.05 16.71
N PHE A 57 4.18 -6.96 17.54
CA PHE A 57 3.09 -6.72 18.49
C PHE A 57 3.51 -7.17 19.90
N ALA A 58 2.94 -6.52 20.91
CA ALA A 58 3.01 -7.01 22.28
C ALA A 58 2.12 -8.24 22.47
N ASP A 59 2.42 -9.06 23.49
CA ASP A 59 1.65 -10.28 23.77
C ASP A 59 0.16 -9.98 24.00
N GLU A 60 -0.15 -8.86 24.66
CA GLU A 60 -1.53 -8.42 24.91
C GLU A 60 -2.26 -8.04 23.61
N GLU A 61 -1.56 -7.41 22.66
CA GLU A 61 -2.11 -7.07 21.33
C GLU A 61 -2.41 -8.37 20.54
N ILE A 62 -1.52 -9.36 20.60
CA ILE A 62 -1.73 -10.66 19.93
C ILE A 62 -2.93 -11.39 20.52
N GLU A 63 -3.12 -11.35 21.84
CA GLU A 63 -4.30 -11.93 22.50
C GLU A 63 -5.59 -11.22 22.08
N GLU A 64 -5.59 -9.89 21.98
CA GLU A 64 -6.73 -9.11 21.50
C GLU A 64 -7.09 -9.46 20.05
N TYR A 65 -6.08 -9.72 19.22
CA TYR A 65 -6.27 -10.01 17.80
C TYR A 65 -6.58 -11.47 17.50
N ALA A 66 -6.67 -12.33 18.52
CA ALA A 66 -7.02 -13.74 18.35
C ALA A 66 -8.33 -13.93 17.56
N GLY A 67 -8.30 -14.80 16.56
CA GLY A 67 -9.43 -15.03 15.65
C GLY A 67 -9.62 -13.97 14.56
N SER A 68 -8.82 -12.91 14.55
CA SER A 68 -8.81 -11.86 13.51
C SER A 68 -7.75 -12.12 12.44
N ASP A 69 -7.85 -11.38 11.33
CA ASP A 69 -6.81 -11.34 10.30
C ASP A 69 -5.95 -10.08 10.47
N ILE A 70 -4.63 -10.27 10.50
CA ILE A 70 -3.67 -9.18 10.29
C ILE A 70 -3.48 -9.02 8.79
N VAL A 71 -3.74 -7.83 8.28
CA VAL A 71 -3.64 -7.49 6.85
C VAL A 71 -2.54 -6.46 6.67
N VAL A 72 -1.56 -6.78 5.84
CA VAL A 72 -0.58 -5.81 5.35
C VAL A 72 -1.13 -5.17 4.09
N GLY A 73 -1.30 -3.85 4.12
CA GLY A 73 -1.69 -3.08 2.93
C GLY A 73 -0.51 -2.84 1.99
N GLU A 74 -0.83 -2.47 0.76
CA GLU A 74 0.14 -2.01 -0.23
C GLU A 74 0.98 -0.85 0.34
N PRO A 75 2.31 -0.88 0.20
CA PRO A 75 3.14 0.11 0.86
C PRO A 75 3.13 1.43 0.13
N TYR A 76 3.32 2.50 0.90
CA TYR A 76 3.51 3.84 0.37
C TYR A 76 4.97 4.27 0.49
N GLY A 77 5.39 5.12 -0.44
CA GLY A 77 6.72 5.72 -0.45
C GLY A 77 6.73 7.05 0.30
N VAL A 78 7.80 7.31 1.04
CA VAL A 78 8.08 8.62 1.63
C VAL A 78 9.12 9.33 0.75
N TYR A 79 8.70 10.42 0.11
CA TYR A 79 9.53 11.21 -0.79
C TYR A 79 10.20 12.38 -0.06
N SER A 80 11.53 12.44 -0.06
CA SER A 80 12.26 13.58 0.47
C SER A 80 12.29 14.71 -0.56
N THR A 81 11.73 15.85 -0.18
CA THR A 81 11.75 17.05 -1.02
C THR A 81 13.14 17.69 -1.11
N ASP A 82 13.99 17.53 -0.10
CA ASP A 82 15.38 18.01 -0.13
C ASP A 82 16.29 17.15 -1.01
N LYS A 83 16.08 15.82 -1.01
CA LYS A 83 16.90 14.86 -1.78
C LYS A 83 16.31 14.54 -3.15
N GLU A 84 15.12 15.04 -3.43
CA GLU A 84 14.33 14.78 -4.63
C GLU A 84 14.21 13.28 -4.98
N LYS A 85 14.03 12.44 -3.97
CA LYS A 85 13.89 10.99 -4.12
C LYS A 85 13.12 10.35 -2.99
N MET A 86 12.61 9.15 -3.24
CA MET A 86 12.10 8.28 -2.18
C MET A 86 13.20 7.90 -1.20
N VAL A 87 12.90 7.96 0.09
CA VAL A 87 13.85 7.68 1.17
C VAL A 87 13.40 6.56 2.10
N ALA A 88 12.12 6.19 2.07
CA ALA A 88 11.61 5.07 2.84
C ALA A 88 10.37 4.47 2.16
N THR A 89 10.13 3.19 2.45
CA THR A 89 8.92 2.45 2.08
C THR A 89 8.23 2.01 3.36
N LYS A 90 6.93 2.29 3.49
CA LYS A 90 6.17 2.04 4.72
C LYS A 90 5.00 1.11 4.45
N PHE A 91 4.79 0.15 5.34
CA PHE A 91 3.76 -0.89 5.22
C PHE A 91 2.67 -0.66 6.27
N PRO A 92 1.47 -0.20 5.89
CA PRO A 92 0.38 -0.08 6.84
C PRO A 92 -0.16 -1.46 7.22
N ILE A 93 -0.40 -1.66 8.50
CA ILE A 93 -0.93 -2.91 9.06
C ILE A 93 -2.33 -2.66 9.61
N TYR A 94 -3.25 -3.53 9.22
CA TYR A 94 -4.65 -3.44 9.57
C TYR A 94 -5.12 -4.67 10.32
N VAL A 95 -5.92 -4.45 11.37
CA VAL A 95 -6.66 -5.50 12.07
C VAL A 95 -8.10 -5.04 12.17
N ASN A 96 -9.05 -5.93 11.82
CA ASN A 96 -10.49 -5.61 11.80
C ASN A 96 -10.82 -4.31 11.02
N GLY A 97 -10.06 -4.05 9.96
CA GLY A 97 -10.24 -2.90 9.09
C GLY A 97 -9.73 -1.56 9.61
N LYS A 98 -9.07 -1.51 10.78
CA LYS A 98 -8.43 -0.30 11.34
C LYS A 98 -6.91 -0.37 11.22
N CYS A 99 -6.25 0.76 10.97
CA CYS A 99 -4.80 0.82 10.97
C CYS A 99 -4.29 0.75 12.42
N VAL A 100 -3.53 -0.28 12.75
CA VAL A 100 -3.02 -0.49 14.11
C VAL A 100 -1.53 -0.16 14.23
N GLN A 101 -0.80 -0.18 13.12
CA GLN A 101 0.58 0.29 13.04
C GLN A 101 1.01 0.51 11.60
N VAL A 102 2.11 1.20 11.40
CA VAL A 102 2.83 1.28 10.13
C VAL A 102 4.26 0.78 10.34
N LEU A 103 4.67 -0.21 9.55
CA LEU A 103 6.02 -0.77 9.60
C LEU A 103 6.96 -0.10 8.61
N ASP A 104 8.21 0.06 9.02
CA ASP A 104 9.36 0.27 8.14
C ASP A 104 10.25 -0.97 8.24
N VAL A 105 10.58 -1.58 7.10
CA VAL A 105 11.44 -2.77 7.04
C VAL A 105 12.63 -2.45 6.15
N PHE A 106 13.82 -2.54 6.72
CA PHE A 106 15.06 -2.07 6.11
C PHE A 106 16.24 -2.97 6.48
N GLU A 107 17.34 -2.86 5.72
CA GLU A 107 18.59 -3.55 6.05
C GLU A 107 19.39 -2.73 7.07
N ASP A 108 19.88 -3.39 8.13
CA ASP A 108 20.82 -2.81 9.08
C ASP A 108 22.25 -2.69 8.50
N SER A 109 23.20 -2.25 9.32
CA SER A 109 24.61 -2.11 8.88
C SER A 109 25.27 -3.42 8.46
N ASP A 110 24.72 -4.56 8.88
CA ASP A 110 25.21 -5.90 8.55
C ASP A 110 24.47 -6.50 7.35
N GLY A 111 23.56 -5.74 6.72
CA GLY A 111 22.74 -6.18 5.59
C GLY A 111 21.60 -7.11 5.99
N LYS A 112 21.25 -7.19 7.28
CA LYS A 112 20.12 -8.02 7.76
C LYS A 112 18.85 -7.19 7.80
N LEU A 113 17.74 -7.81 7.39
CA LEU A 113 16.43 -7.18 7.55
C LEU A 113 16.09 -6.98 9.02
N THR A 114 15.73 -5.76 9.35
CA THR A 114 15.24 -5.29 10.63
C THR A 114 14.02 -4.39 10.40
N TRP A 115 13.41 -3.91 11.47
CA TRP A 115 12.18 -3.14 11.38
C TRP A 115 12.07 -2.08 12.47
N SER A 116 11.21 -1.10 12.19
CA SER A 116 10.64 -0.21 13.19
C SER A 116 9.13 -0.03 12.94
N SER A 117 8.41 0.41 13.97
CA SER A 117 6.97 0.65 13.87
C SER A 117 6.61 2.06 14.32
N THR A 118 5.68 2.68 13.59
CA THR A 118 4.95 3.88 14.03
C THR A 118 3.58 3.47 14.57
N ILE A 119 3.32 3.84 15.83
CA ILE A 119 2.09 3.52 16.57
C ILE A 119 1.39 4.77 17.12
N SER A 120 1.76 5.96 16.63
CA SER A 120 1.14 7.22 17.04
C SER A 120 -0.34 7.23 16.65
N GLU A 121 -1.25 7.30 17.62
CA GLU A 121 -2.69 7.25 17.39
C GLU A 121 -3.17 8.29 16.37
N ASP A 122 -2.65 9.52 16.47
CA ASP A 122 -3.00 10.61 15.55
C ASP A 122 -2.60 10.27 14.10
N PHE A 123 -1.40 9.70 13.92
CA PHE A 123 -0.93 9.32 12.60
C PHE A 123 -1.70 8.12 12.03
N LEU A 124 -1.98 7.10 12.84
CA LEU A 124 -2.77 5.95 12.41
C LEU A 124 -4.19 6.37 12.01
N LYS A 125 -4.76 7.34 12.72
CA LYS A 125 -6.03 7.97 12.34
C LYS A 125 -5.93 8.71 11.01
N GLU A 126 -4.85 9.46 10.75
CA GLU A 126 -4.65 10.09 9.45
C GLU A 126 -4.58 9.07 8.30
N ILE A 127 -3.93 7.91 8.51
CA ILE A 127 -3.92 6.81 7.55
C ILE A 127 -5.34 6.27 7.33
N ASP A 128 -6.11 6.05 8.40
CA ASP A 128 -7.50 5.59 8.29
C ASP A 128 -8.43 6.60 7.61
N GLU A 129 -8.22 7.90 7.82
CA GLU A 129 -8.95 8.96 7.12
C GLU A 129 -8.53 9.06 5.65
N LEU A 130 -7.24 8.88 5.34
CA LEU A 130 -6.72 8.89 3.97
C LEU A 130 -7.38 7.79 3.13
N ARG A 131 -7.64 6.61 3.70
CA ARG A 131 -8.31 5.47 3.06
C ARG A 131 -9.73 5.78 2.56
N GLN A 132 -10.33 6.89 3.00
CA GLN A 132 -11.67 7.34 2.60
C GLN A 132 -11.62 8.46 1.56
N LYS A 133 -10.43 8.96 1.20
CA LYS A 133 -10.26 10.08 0.27
C LYS A 133 -10.20 9.61 -1.18
N GLU A 134 -10.52 10.53 -2.07
CA GLU A 134 -10.44 10.33 -3.52
C GLU A 134 -9.30 11.16 -4.13
N GLY A 135 -8.59 10.56 -5.08
CA GLY A 135 -7.55 11.22 -5.87
C GLY A 135 -6.13 10.77 -5.51
N LYS A 136 -5.16 11.49 -6.07
CA LYS A 136 -3.75 11.14 -6.01
C LYS A 136 -3.02 11.86 -4.89
N TYR A 137 -2.26 11.14 -4.07
CA TYR A 137 -1.52 11.66 -2.93
C TYR A 137 -0.10 11.07 -2.85
N ARG A 138 0.76 11.76 -2.09
CA ARG A 138 2.13 11.35 -1.77
C ARG A 138 2.47 11.75 -0.34
N PHE A 139 3.29 10.93 0.31
CA PHE A 139 3.92 11.27 1.57
C PHE A 139 5.23 12.00 1.29
N GLU A 140 5.35 13.23 1.78
CA GLU A 140 6.52 14.07 1.60
C GLU A 140 7.20 14.33 2.94
N THR A 141 8.53 14.22 2.94
CA THR A 141 9.36 14.59 4.07
C THR A 141 10.35 15.68 3.71
N LYS A 142 10.76 16.43 4.73
CA LYS A 142 11.76 17.49 4.65
C LYS A 142 12.54 17.55 5.95
N ASP A 143 13.86 17.68 5.84
CA ASP A 143 14.75 17.87 6.97
C ASP A 143 14.40 19.22 7.65
N ASP A 144 14.36 19.24 8.98
CA ASP A 144 14.19 20.50 9.72
C ASP A 144 15.51 21.27 9.70
N SER A 145 15.51 22.42 9.03
CA SER A 145 16.65 23.34 8.95
C SER A 145 17.18 23.82 10.32
N ASN A 146 16.39 23.67 11.39
CA ASN A 146 16.77 24.00 12.76
C ASN A 146 17.30 22.80 13.56
N GLY A 147 17.50 21.64 12.92
CA GLY A 147 17.99 20.42 13.56
C GLY A 147 16.94 19.64 14.35
N GLY A 148 15.65 19.94 14.15
CA GLY A 148 14.53 19.18 14.69
C GLY A 148 14.25 17.88 13.94
N ALA A 149 13.18 17.18 14.33
CA ALA A 149 12.72 15.99 13.62
C ALA A 149 12.24 16.37 12.20
N PRO A 150 12.47 15.52 11.20
CA PRO A 150 11.95 15.75 9.85
C PRO A 150 10.43 15.83 9.88
N THR A 151 9.87 16.59 8.94
CA THR A 151 8.40 16.68 8.77
C THR A 151 7.88 15.51 7.94
N LEU A 152 6.62 15.12 8.13
CA LEU A 152 5.89 14.24 7.22
C LEU A 152 4.56 14.91 6.85
N ASN A 153 4.30 15.05 5.56
CA ASN A 153 3.08 15.66 5.05
C ASN A 153 2.43 14.75 4.00
N ILE A 154 1.12 14.61 4.06
CA ILE A 154 0.34 13.91 3.03
C ILE A 154 -0.17 14.96 2.03
N VAL A 155 0.45 15.01 0.86
CA VAL A 155 0.20 16.04 -0.15
C VAL A 155 -0.67 15.47 -1.27
N LYS A 156 -1.73 16.19 -1.65
CA LYS A 156 -2.53 15.86 -2.84
C LYS A 156 -1.79 16.32 -4.09
N ILE A 157 -1.58 15.41 -5.04
CA ILE A 157 -0.91 15.69 -6.30
C ILE A 157 -1.93 16.21 -7.31
N ASP A 158 -1.67 17.40 -7.85
CA ASP A 158 -2.45 17.94 -8.96
C ASP A 158 -1.87 17.45 -10.29
N GLU A 159 -2.69 16.70 -11.04
CA GLU A 159 -2.30 16.13 -12.34
C GLU A 159 -2.17 17.17 -13.45
N THR A 160 -2.56 18.43 -13.21
CA THR A 160 -2.37 19.51 -14.19
C THR A 160 -0.93 19.98 -14.35
N PHE A 161 -0.03 19.59 -13.44
CA PHE A 161 1.40 19.88 -13.57
C PHE A 161 2.16 18.69 -14.19
N PRO A 162 2.87 18.89 -15.32
CA PRO A 162 3.52 17.82 -16.10
C PRO A 162 4.79 17.23 -15.43
N ARG A 163 4.97 17.43 -14.13
CA ARG A 163 6.09 16.86 -13.36
C ARG A 163 5.87 15.40 -12.94
N SER A 164 4.77 14.76 -13.37
CA SER A 164 4.61 13.33 -13.12
C SER A 164 5.67 12.57 -13.93
N ASN A 165 6.67 12.03 -13.23
CA ASN A 165 7.50 10.98 -13.80
C ASN A 165 6.57 9.87 -14.26
N GLN A 166 6.64 9.53 -15.56
CA GLN A 166 5.76 8.52 -16.16
C GLN A 166 5.96 7.11 -15.56
N ASP A 167 7.06 6.93 -14.83
CA ASP A 167 7.44 5.68 -14.17
C ASP A 167 6.97 5.58 -12.70
N THR A 168 6.34 6.62 -12.14
CA THR A 168 5.85 6.58 -10.75
C THR A 168 4.63 5.66 -10.65
N LEU A 169 4.76 4.61 -9.83
CA LEU A 169 3.67 3.68 -9.54
C LEU A 169 2.73 4.26 -8.47
N TYR A 170 1.43 4.13 -8.69
CA TYR A 170 0.39 4.49 -7.72
C TYR A 170 -0.52 3.31 -7.43
N SER A 171 -0.95 3.17 -6.19
CA SER A 171 -1.86 2.11 -5.75
C SER A 171 -2.70 2.59 -4.57
N ASP A 172 -3.64 1.75 -4.14
CA ASP A 172 -4.48 2.01 -2.98
C ASP A 172 -3.88 1.30 -1.76
N ILE A 173 -3.60 2.05 -0.69
CA ILE A 173 -3.11 1.50 0.59
C ILE A 173 -4.12 0.55 1.26
N ASN A 174 -5.39 0.57 0.84
CA ASN A 174 -6.39 -0.42 1.24
C ASN A 174 -6.17 -1.81 0.62
N LYS A 175 -5.42 -1.89 -0.49
CA LYS A 175 -5.23 -3.14 -1.20
C LYS A 175 -4.35 -4.08 -0.36
N PRO A 176 -4.85 -5.26 0.02
CA PRO A 176 -4.05 -6.20 0.81
C PRO A 176 -2.97 -6.84 -0.05
N ILE A 177 -1.72 -6.85 0.44
CA ILE A 177 -0.60 -7.56 -0.19
C ILE A 177 -0.22 -8.83 0.58
N LEU A 178 -0.54 -8.88 1.87
CA LEU A 178 -0.32 -10.04 2.73
C LEU A 178 -1.45 -10.16 3.74
N LYS A 179 -1.85 -11.38 4.05
CA LYS A 179 -2.91 -11.68 5.01
C LYS A 179 -2.49 -12.82 5.91
N ILE A 180 -2.42 -12.55 7.20
CA ILE A 180 -1.94 -13.45 8.25
C ILE A 180 -3.11 -13.75 9.18
N LYS A 181 -3.39 -15.04 9.41
CA LYS A 181 -4.40 -15.46 10.38
C LYS A 181 -3.80 -15.51 11.78
N VAL A 182 -4.46 -14.88 12.74
CA VAL A 182 -4.12 -15.02 14.16
C VAL A 182 -4.95 -16.15 14.74
N ASN A 183 -4.34 -17.32 14.93
CA ASN A 183 -5.02 -18.47 15.52
C ASN A 183 -5.25 -18.26 17.02
N ASP A 184 -6.38 -18.74 17.53
CA ASP A 184 -6.58 -18.90 18.98
C ASP A 184 -5.50 -19.84 19.53
N ARG A 185 -5.00 -19.54 20.74
CA ARG A 185 -3.79 -20.09 21.39
C ARG A 185 -3.77 -21.60 21.70
N ASP A 186 -4.37 -22.45 20.86
CA ASP A 186 -4.28 -23.92 20.99
C ASP A 186 -3.17 -24.55 20.12
N GLU A 187 -2.56 -23.79 19.20
CA GLU A 187 -1.39 -24.28 18.45
C GLU A 187 -0.09 -23.70 19.01
N LYS A 188 0.66 -24.55 19.72
CA LYS A 188 2.11 -24.37 19.93
C LYS A 188 2.78 -24.21 18.57
N THR A 189 2.94 -22.97 18.15
CA THR A 189 3.74 -22.67 16.96
C THR A 189 5.19 -22.76 17.42
N GLU A 190 5.89 -23.81 16.97
CA GLU A 190 7.33 -23.97 17.19
C GLU A 190 8.03 -22.66 16.84
N SER A 191 8.78 -22.12 17.80
CA SER A 191 9.62 -20.94 17.62
C SER A 191 10.67 -21.21 16.54
N LYS A 192 10.34 -20.88 15.29
CA LYS A 192 11.27 -21.02 14.18
C LYS A 192 12.23 -19.83 14.16
N ASN A 193 13.43 -20.14 14.66
CA ASN A 193 14.73 -19.51 14.40
C ASN A 193 14.87 -18.02 14.77
N VAL A 194 15.28 -17.81 16.03
CA VAL A 194 15.52 -16.50 16.65
C VAL A 194 16.89 -15.98 16.21
N ASN A 195 16.93 -15.08 15.23
CA ASN A 195 18.14 -14.32 14.89
C ASN A 195 17.85 -12.81 14.69
N TYR A 196 16.68 -12.35 15.14
CA TYR A 196 16.17 -11.01 14.88
C TYR A 196 15.61 -10.36 16.15
N PRO A 197 15.53 -9.02 16.20
CA PRO A 197 15.13 -8.29 17.39
C PRO A 197 13.74 -8.69 17.87
N THR A 198 13.65 -9.10 19.13
CA THR A 198 12.41 -9.49 19.83
C THR A 198 11.76 -8.33 20.58
N GLU A 199 12.41 -7.17 20.67
CA GLU A 199 11.88 -5.97 21.34
C GLU A 199 11.33 -4.97 20.31
N LYS A 200 10.15 -4.41 20.59
CA LYS A 200 9.44 -3.45 19.72
C LYS A 200 10.23 -2.15 19.61
N ASN A 201 10.82 -1.88 18.44
CA ASN A 201 11.44 -0.60 18.14
C ASN A 201 10.37 0.44 17.79
N ILE A 202 9.95 1.20 18.80
CA ILE A 202 8.99 2.29 18.64
C ILE A 202 9.73 3.54 18.15
N THR A 203 9.35 4.04 16.99
CA THR A 203 9.75 5.38 16.54
C THR A 203 8.55 6.31 16.70
N ASN A 204 8.75 7.46 17.37
CA ASN A 204 7.82 8.57 17.24
C ASN A 204 7.85 8.98 15.77
N GLY A 205 6.70 8.85 15.09
CA GLY A 205 6.55 8.91 13.64
C GLY A 205 7.62 9.74 12.92
N LEU A 206 8.30 9.09 11.97
CA LEU A 206 9.03 9.79 10.92
C LEU A 206 8.04 10.41 9.96
#